data_AF-A0A2S7KXE8-F1
#
_entry.id   AF-A0A2S7KXE8-F1
#
_cell.length_a   1.000
_cell.length_b   1.000
_cell.length_c   1.000
_cell.angle_alpha   90.00
_cell.angle_beta   90.00
_cell.angle_gamma   90.00
#
_symmetry.space_group_name_H-M   'P 1'
#
loop_
_entity.id
_entity.type
_entity.pdbx_description
1 polymer ?
#
loop_
_entity_poly.entity_id
_entity_poly.type
_entity_poly.pdbx_seq_one_letter_code
_entity_poly.pdbx_strand_id
1 'polypeptide(L)'
;MNNNCIGCRTKLNFFTKPNFGGGKLSDGNRVCRNCFKALTKIDIKFGITSKTKYDSETVLKILNSKNHNELTTEQILKTSTKSIDENTSEHTFQLNAEKLIPFINQQQEQRKEEIKNFNYEPIQIQRQGIQLLESLNIIDNTKNSDTIKSRFEFVEKIYDVFIKASYNKRYITDLQIAVDEYKSTYYDKVINDYELALLVKPEFEKLSVFYGESLMKCFRRFFKEQGEQISNLKQQTAIDKRLDKILKEIDVINLEMVSNGLSTPNYDKYHSELEMVRKKILENKYRKNVG
;
A
#
# COMPACT_ATOMS: atom_id res chain seq x y z
N MET A 1 -27.31 -32.98 26.32
CA MET A 1 -26.47 -32.33 25.28
C MET A 1 -26.46 -30.83 25.53
N ASN A 2 -25.28 -30.22 25.59
CA ASN A 2 -25.16 -28.79 25.85
C ASN A 2 -25.71 -28.01 24.63
N ASN A 3 -26.72 -27.18 24.83
CA ASN A 3 -27.38 -26.43 23.75
C ASN A 3 -26.66 -25.11 23.42
N ASN A 4 -25.46 -24.91 23.93
CA ASN A 4 -24.66 -23.71 23.72
C ASN A 4 -23.39 -24.04 22.94
N CYS A 5 -22.93 -23.08 22.14
CA CYS A 5 -21.67 -23.13 21.43
C CYS A 5 -20.52 -23.20 22.44
N ILE A 6 -19.60 -24.15 22.27
CA ILE A 6 -18.42 -24.23 23.16
C ILE A 6 -17.50 -23.01 23.01
N GLY A 7 -17.36 -22.47 21.79
CA GLY A 7 -16.42 -21.38 21.50
C GLY A 7 -16.88 -19.99 21.96
N CYS A 8 -18.18 -19.72 21.95
CA CYS A 8 -18.71 -18.37 22.24
C CYS A 8 -19.97 -18.37 23.12
N ARG A 9 -20.37 -19.53 23.65
CA ARG A 9 -21.55 -19.74 24.52
C ARG A 9 -22.91 -19.37 23.91
N THR A 10 -22.97 -18.94 22.64
CA THR A 10 -24.22 -18.66 21.93
C THR A 10 -25.13 -19.88 21.89
N LYS A 11 -26.42 -19.69 22.21
CA LYS A 11 -27.44 -20.74 22.16
C LYS A 11 -27.62 -21.27 20.73
N LEU A 12 -27.51 -22.58 20.57
CA LEU A 12 -27.57 -23.29 19.30
C LEU A 12 -29.01 -23.64 18.92
N ASN A 13 -29.58 -22.85 18.02
CA ASN A 13 -30.85 -23.07 17.33
C ASN A 13 -30.61 -23.42 15.84
N PHE A 14 -31.69 -23.59 15.07
CA PHE A 14 -31.61 -23.92 13.65
C PHE A 14 -30.77 -22.92 12.82
N PHE A 15 -30.88 -21.62 13.10
CA PHE A 15 -30.17 -20.56 12.36
C PHE A 15 -28.70 -20.42 12.72
N THR A 16 -28.35 -20.72 13.98
CA THR A 16 -26.99 -20.57 14.52
C THR A 16 -26.17 -21.85 14.40
N LYS A 17 -26.79 -22.99 14.04
CA LYS A 17 -26.09 -24.25 13.77
C LYS A 17 -25.50 -24.26 12.35
N PRO A 18 -24.31 -24.84 12.16
CA PRO A 18 -23.82 -25.15 10.83
C PRO A 18 -24.73 -26.17 10.12
N ASN A 19 -24.83 -26.06 8.80
CA ASN A 19 -25.67 -26.96 8.00
C ASN A 19 -25.08 -28.39 7.97
N PHE A 20 -25.92 -29.39 7.67
CA PHE A 20 -25.52 -30.79 7.46
C PHE A 20 -24.75 -31.43 8.64
N GLY A 21 -25.01 -30.98 9.87
CA GLY A 21 -24.38 -31.55 11.05
C GLY A 21 -22.90 -31.20 11.22
N GLY A 22 -22.43 -30.16 10.51
CA GLY A 22 -21.12 -29.56 10.71
C GLY A 22 -20.96 -28.94 12.10
N GLY A 23 -19.72 -28.86 12.58
CA GLY A 23 -19.39 -28.25 13.87
C GLY A 23 -19.72 -29.10 15.10
N LYS A 24 -19.94 -30.41 14.92
CA LYS A 24 -19.96 -31.38 16.02
C LYS A 24 -18.54 -31.87 16.28
N LEU A 25 -18.14 -31.88 17.54
CA LEU A 25 -16.81 -32.25 18.03
C LEU A 25 -16.75 -33.72 18.43
N SER A 26 -15.54 -34.25 18.64
CA SER A 26 -15.30 -35.65 19.03
C SER A 26 -15.88 -36.00 20.40
N ASP A 27 -15.89 -35.05 21.32
CA ASP A 27 -16.48 -35.15 22.66
C ASP A 27 -18.01 -34.93 22.69
N GLY A 28 -18.63 -34.76 21.51
CA GLY A 28 -20.07 -34.56 21.35
C GLY A 28 -20.56 -33.12 21.55
N ASN A 29 -19.67 -32.18 21.90
CA ASN A 29 -19.99 -30.75 21.97
C ASN A 29 -20.11 -30.14 20.57
N ARG A 30 -20.53 -28.87 20.50
CA ARG A 30 -20.80 -28.19 19.23
C ARG A 30 -20.33 -26.74 19.21
N VAL A 31 -19.97 -26.28 18.02
CA VAL A 31 -19.72 -24.86 17.71
C VAL A 31 -20.86 -24.25 16.88
N CYS A 32 -21.10 -22.95 17.02
CA CYS A 32 -22.05 -22.21 16.19
C CYS A 32 -21.46 -21.96 14.79
N ARG A 33 -22.30 -21.50 13.85
CA ARG A 33 -21.93 -21.18 12.47
C ARG A 33 -20.78 -20.18 12.38
N ASN A 34 -20.71 -19.19 13.28
CA ASN A 34 -19.64 -18.18 13.27
C ASN A 34 -18.30 -18.78 13.71
N CYS A 35 -18.28 -19.51 14.83
CA CYS A 35 -17.08 -20.23 15.28
C CYS A 35 -16.64 -21.29 14.26
N PHE A 36 -17.60 -22.00 13.64
CA PHE A 36 -17.32 -22.94 12.57
C PHE A 36 -16.62 -22.27 11.38
N LYS A 37 -17.14 -21.14 10.91
CA LYS A 37 -16.51 -20.36 9.82
C LYS A 37 -15.10 -19.90 10.18
N ALA A 38 -14.89 -19.47 11.43
CA ALA A 38 -13.56 -19.08 11.92
C ALA A 38 -12.58 -20.25 11.92
N LEU A 39 -13.02 -21.44 12.35
CA LEU A 39 -12.21 -22.66 12.37
C LEU A 39 -11.89 -23.17 10.95
N THR A 40 -12.85 -23.11 10.02
CA THR A 40 -12.60 -23.52 8.62
C THR A 40 -11.62 -22.62 7.87
N LYS A 41 -11.41 -21.38 8.33
CA LYS A 41 -10.36 -20.50 7.80
C LYS A 41 -8.96 -20.91 8.28
N ILE A 42 -8.87 -21.63 9.40
CA ILE A 42 -7.61 -22.08 9.99
C ILE A 42 -7.27 -23.47 9.48
N ASP A 43 -8.25 -24.39 9.50
CA ASP A 43 -8.16 -25.68 8.82
C ASP A 43 -9.36 -25.87 7.91
N ILE A 44 -9.12 -25.84 6.61
CA ILE A 44 -10.12 -26.07 5.56
C ILE A 44 -10.81 -27.44 5.75
N LYS A 45 -10.11 -28.43 6.31
CA LYS A 45 -10.63 -29.77 6.58
C LYS A 45 -11.42 -29.88 7.88
N PHE A 46 -11.53 -28.80 8.68
CA PHE A 46 -12.29 -28.79 9.92
C PHE A 46 -13.75 -29.22 9.72
N GLY A 47 -14.38 -28.80 8.61
CA GLY A 47 -15.76 -29.16 8.30
C GLY A 47 -16.00 -30.67 8.19
N ILE A 48 -14.98 -31.41 7.73
CA ILE A 48 -15.06 -32.85 7.47
C ILE A 48 -14.52 -33.64 8.69
N THR A 49 -13.52 -33.11 9.37
CA THR A 49 -12.78 -33.83 10.43
C THR A 49 -13.12 -33.40 11.86
N SER A 50 -13.99 -32.40 12.04
CA SER A 50 -14.40 -31.89 13.37
C SER A 50 -14.87 -32.98 14.34
N LYS A 51 -15.57 -34.02 13.86
CA LYS A 51 -16.08 -35.12 14.70
C LYS A 51 -15.03 -36.12 15.16
N THR A 52 -13.86 -36.16 14.51
CA THR A 52 -12.84 -37.18 14.77
C THR A 52 -11.55 -36.59 15.33
N LYS A 53 -11.23 -35.33 15.01
CA LYS A 53 -9.95 -34.71 15.34
C LYS A 53 -10.01 -33.60 16.39
N TYR A 54 -11.19 -33.04 16.67
CA TYR A 54 -11.31 -31.83 17.47
C TYR A 54 -12.24 -32.04 18.66
N ASP A 55 -11.69 -31.89 19.86
CA ASP A 55 -12.45 -31.80 21.11
C ASP A 55 -12.68 -30.33 21.53
N SER A 56 -13.46 -30.13 22.60
CA SER A 56 -13.77 -28.79 23.11
C SER A 56 -12.53 -28.01 23.53
N GLU A 57 -11.55 -28.67 24.15
CA GLU A 57 -10.33 -28.02 24.65
C GLU A 57 -9.47 -27.51 23.50
N THR A 58 -9.28 -28.34 22.47
CA THR A 58 -8.53 -27.98 21.25
C THR A 58 -9.22 -26.81 20.53
N VAL A 59 -10.54 -26.87 20.39
CA VAL A 59 -11.31 -25.78 19.76
C VAL A 59 -11.22 -24.49 20.55
N LEU A 60 -11.29 -24.54 21.89
CA LEU A 60 -11.12 -23.37 22.74
C LEU A 60 -9.71 -22.81 22.63
N LYS A 61 -8.66 -23.64 22.60
CA LYS A 61 -7.28 -23.19 22.37
C LYS A 61 -7.14 -22.47 21.03
N ILE A 62 -7.71 -23.00 19.96
CA ILE A 62 -7.65 -22.40 18.61
C ILE A 62 -8.46 -21.10 18.52
N LEU A 63 -9.63 -21.04 19.16
CA LEU A 63 -10.47 -19.84 19.13
C LEU A 63 -9.96 -18.75 20.08
N ASN A 64 -9.36 -19.14 21.22
CA ASN A 64 -8.82 -18.22 22.20
C ASN A 64 -7.40 -17.74 21.84
N SER A 65 -6.62 -18.51 21.07
CA SER A 65 -5.32 -18.06 20.58
C SER A 65 -5.41 -16.83 19.67
N LYS A 66 -6.57 -16.59 19.04
CA LYS A 66 -6.84 -15.37 18.27
C LYS A 66 -7.45 -14.22 19.08
N ASN A 67 -7.87 -14.41 20.33
CA ASN A 67 -8.82 -13.50 20.98
C ASN A 67 -8.32 -12.78 22.23
N HIS A 68 -7.02 -12.77 22.56
CA HIS A 68 -6.61 -12.07 23.79
C HIS A 68 -5.41 -11.12 23.79
N ASN A 69 -4.52 -11.07 22.79
CA ASN A 69 -3.31 -10.22 22.92
C ASN A 69 -2.93 -9.40 21.68
N GLU A 70 -3.69 -9.43 20.58
CA GLU A 70 -3.40 -8.54 19.45
C GLU A 70 -3.89 -7.13 19.75
N LEU A 71 -2.95 -6.20 19.90
CA LEU A 71 -3.24 -4.78 20.01
C LEU A 71 -3.83 -4.29 18.68
N THR A 72 -4.99 -3.64 18.74
CA THR A 72 -5.62 -3.02 17.57
C THR A 72 -5.24 -1.54 17.47
N THR A 73 -5.34 -0.98 16.26
CA THR A 73 -5.09 0.46 16.03
C THR A 73 -5.97 1.35 16.91
N GLU A 74 -7.22 0.96 17.16
CA GLU A 74 -8.17 1.67 18.04
C GLU A 74 -7.71 1.70 19.52
N GLN A 75 -6.90 0.72 19.94
CA GLN A 75 -6.34 0.68 21.29
C GLN A 75 -5.11 1.58 21.46
N ILE A 76 -4.54 2.04 20.35
CA ILE A 76 -3.31 2.86 20.28
C ILE A 76 -3.66 4.30 19.96
N LEU A 77 -4.57 4.51 19.02
CA LEU A 77 -5.00 5.81 18.55
C LEU A 77 -6.50 5.99 18.82
N LYS A 78 -6.83 6.92 19.71
CA LYS A 78 -8.19 7.41 19.85
C LYS A 78 -8.34 8.71 19.09
N THR A 79 -9.32 8.76 18.20
CA THR A 79 -9.72 9.98 17.50
C THR A 79 -11.06 10.43 18.03
N SER A 80 -11.17 11.71 18.35
CA SER A 80 -12.46 12.34 18.66
C SER A 80 -12.59 13.60 17.83
N THR A 81 -13.76 13.77 17.23
CA THR A 81 -14.09 14.98 16.47
C THR A 81 -15.15 15.76 17.24
N LYS A 82 -14.92 17.05 17.43
CA LYS A 82 -15.88 17.97 18.05
C LYS A 82 -16.16 19.11 17.08
N SER A 83 -17.43 19.30 16.70
CA SER A 83 -17.84 20.53 16.01
C SER A 83 -17.73 21.69 17.00
N ILE A 84 -16.93 22.70 16.63
CA ILE A 84 -16.81 23.95 17.40
C ILE A 84 -17.83 24.95 16.86
N ASP A 85 -17.95 25.07 15.53
CA ASP A 85 -18.88 25.99 14.82
C ASP A 85 -19.29 25.41 13.44
N GLU A 86 -20.15 26.12 12.69
CA GLU A 86 -20.69 25.69 11.38
C GLU A 86 -19.61 25.29 10.35
N ASN A 87 -18.40 25.86 10.44
CA ASN A 87 -17.28 25.59 9.53
C ASN A 87 -15.99 25.14 10.24
N THR A 88 -16.05 24.74 11.51
CA THR A 88 -14.82 24.41 12.28
C THR A 88 -15.01 23.16 13.12
N SER A 89 -14.15 22.16 12.89
CA SER A 89 -14.07 20.93 13.67
C SER A 89 -12.72 20.82 14.37
N GLU A 90 -12.76 20.51 15.66
CA GLU A 90 -11.60 20.07 16.43
C GLU A 90 -11.41 18.57 16.23
N HIS A 91 -10.20 18.15 15.86
CA HIS A 91 -9.83 16.75 15.83
C HIS A 91 -8.78 16.51 16.91
N THR A 92 -9.14 15.73 17.93
CA THR A 92 -8.21 15.32 18.98
C THR A 92 -7.69 13.91 18.67
N PHE A 93 -6.38 13.76 18.64
CA PHE A 93 -5.69 12.49 18.48
C PHE A 93 -4.97 12.16 19.80
N GLN A 94 -5.34 11.05 20.44
CA GLN A 94 -4.67 10.57 21.65
C GLN A 94 -3.93 9.28 21.34
N LEU A 95 -2.62 9.30 21.57
CA LEU A 95 -1.74 8.14 21.43
C LEU A 95 -1.51 7.48 22.79
N ASN A 96 -1.72 6.17 22.87
CA ASN A 96 -1.37 5.38 24.04
C ASN A 96 0.10 4.95 23.95
N ALA A 97 0.99 5.74 24.56
CA ALA A 97 2.44 5.50 24.54
C ALA A 97 2.83 4.14 25.14
N GLU A 98 2.13 3.68 26.18
CA GLU A 98 2.41 2.39 26.84
C GLU A 98 2.13 1.18 25.93
N LYS A 99 1.13 1.30 25.05
CA LYS A 99 0.74 0.25 24.10
C LYS A 99 1.44 0.36 22.74
N LEU A 100 2.11 1.48 22.48
CA LEU A 100 2.77 1.73 21.20
C LEU A 100 3.94 0.77 20.96
N ILE A 101 4.85 0.63 21.92
CA ILE A 101 6.01 -0.27 21.79
C ILE A 101 5.58 -1.73 21.66
N PRO A 102 4.68 -2.26 22.51
CA PRO A 102 4.16 -3.62 22.34
C PRO A 102 3.50 -3.85 20.98
N PHE A 103 2.76 -2.87 20.44
CA PHE A 103 2.17 -2.99 19.11
C PHE A 103 3.21 -3.02 18.00
N ILE A 104 4.23 -2.16 18.05
CA ILE A 104 5.32 -2.17 17.06
C ILE A 104 6.02 -3.53 17.07
N ASN A 105 6.32 -4.07 18.25
CA ASN A 105 6.93 -5.39 18.38
C ASN A 105 6.02 -6.48 17.80
N GLN A 106 4.71 -6.42 18.07
CA GLN A 106 3.74 -7.35 17.48
C GLN A 106 3.74 -7.28 15.94
N GLN A 107 3.72 -6.08 15.36
CA GLN A 107 3.78 -5.90 13.90
C GLN A 107 5.08 -6.44 13.31
N GLN A 108 6.21 -6.26 14.01
CA GLN A 108 7.50 -6.81 13.59
C GLN A 108 7.51 -8.34 13.62
N GLU A 109 6.95 -8.97 14.65
CA GLU A 109 6.84 -10.44 14.72
C GLU A 109 5.91 -10.99 13.64
N GLN A 110 4.74 -10.38 13.44
CA GLN A 110 3.84 -10.73 12.33
C GLN A 110 4.58 -10.62 10.98
N ARG A 111 5.36 -9.56 10.78
CA ARG A 111 6.17 -9.39 9.56
C ARG A 111 7.22 -10.49 9.38
N LYS A 112 7.91 -10.89 10.46
CA LYS A 112 8.87 -12.01 10.42
C LYS A 112 8.18 -13.32 10.05
N GLU A 113 6.99 -13.57 10.59
CA GLU A 113 6.19 -14.75 10.25
C GLU A 113 5.74 -14.74 8.79
N GLU A 114 5.30 -13.59 8.26
CA GLU A 114 4.98 -13.44 6.84
C GLU A 114 6.16 -13.77 5.93
N ILE A 115 7.36 -13.27 6.27
CA ILE A 115 8.58 -13.54 5.50
C ILE A 115 8.95 -15.02 5.59
N LYS A 116 8.90 -15.60 6.79
CA LYS A 116 9.24 -17.01 7.02
C LYS A 116 8.31 -17.97 6.29
N ASN A 117 7.01 -17.64 6.25
CA ASN A 117 5.98 -18.45 5.61
C ASN A 117 5.69 -18.02 4.16
N PHE A 118 6.51 -17.12 3.59
CA PHE A 118 6.32 -16.65 2.23
C PHE A 118 6.48 -17.80 1.23
N ASN A 119 5.43 -18.05 0.44
CA ASN A 119 5.48 -19.06 -0.62
C ASN A 119 6.27 -18.51 -1.80
N TYR A 120 7.56 -18.86 -1.87
CA TYR A 120 8.44 -18.40 -2.93
C TYR A 120 8.23 -19.20 -4.22
N GLU A 121 7.79 -18.52 -5.28
CA GLU A 121 7.56 -19.09 -6.61
C GLU A 121 8.53 -18.47 -7.64
N PRO A 122 9.59 -19.18 -8.08
CA PRO A 122 10.65 -18.62 -8.93
C PRO A 122 10.13 -17.93 -10.21
N ILE A 123 9.21 -18.58 -10.91
CA ILE A 123 8.63 -18.06 -12.17
C ILE A 123 7.83 -16.79 -11.91
N GLN A 124 7.15 -16.70 -10.76
CA GLN A 124 6.41 -15.50 -10.38
C GLN A 124 7.37 -14.33 -10.10
N ILE A 125 8.45 -14.57 -9.35
CA ILE A 125 9.48 -13.55 -9.08
C ILE A 125 10.11 -13.05 -10.37
N GLN A 126 10.44 -13.95 -11.30
CA GLN A 126 10.99 -13.58 -12.60
C GLN A 126 10.04 -12.68 -13.40
N ARG A 127 8.79 -13.11 -13.58
CA ARG A 127 7.77 -12.36 -14.32
C ARG A 127 7.48 -11.00 -13.69
N GLN A 128 7.31 -10.97 -12.36
CA GLN A 128 7.08 -9.71 -11.65
C GLN A 128 8.31 -8.80 -11.75
N GLY A 129 9.54 -9.35 -11.75
CA GLY A 129 10.77 -8.58 -11.89
C GLY A 129 10.80 -7.79 -13.19
N ILE A 130 10.38 -8.41 -14.30
CA ILE A 130 10.22 -7.74 -15.59
C ILE A 130 9.17 -6.63 -15.50
N GLN A 131 7.99 -6.92 -14.93
CA GLN A 131 6.90 -5.93 -14.76
C GLN A 131 7.31 -4.73 -13.90
N LEU A 132 8.13 -4.98 -12.86
CA LEU A 132 8.67 -3.94 -12.00
C LEU A 132 9.63 -3.05 -12.79
N LEU A 133 10.59 -3.63 -13.52
CA LEU A 133 11.52 -2.87 -14.38
C LEU A 133 10.79 -2.05 -15.45
N GLU A 134 9.76 -2.61 -16.08
CA GLU A 134 8.91 -1.89 -17.04
C GLU A 134 8.23 -0.68 -16.37
N SER A 135 7.68 -0.89 -15.18
CA SER A 135 6.96 0.15 -14.44
C SER A 135 7.90 1.24 -13.95
N LEU A 136 9.07 0.89 -13.41
CA LEU A 136 10.09 1.85 -12.97
C LEU A 136 10.57 2.71 -14.15
N ASN A 137 10.87 2.08 -15.30
CA ASN A 137 11.27 2.82 -16.48
C ASN A 137 10.17 3.76 -16.99
N ILE A 138 8.89 3.36 -16.94
CA ILE A 138 7.77 4.25 -17.29
C ILE A 138 7.67 5.41 -16.31
N ILE A 139 7.80 5.14 -15.01
CA ILE A 139 7.75 6.14 -13.95
C ILE A 139 8.85 7.19 -14.16
N ASP A 140 10.08 6.77 -14.47
CA ASP A 140 11.21 7.70 -14.61
C ASP A 140 11.16 8.53 -15.91
N ASN A 141 10.46 8.05 -16.95
CA ASN A 141 10.50 8.64 -18.29
C ASN A 141 9.21 9.35 -18.72
N THR A 142 8.09 9.11 -18.04
CA THR A 142 6.82 9.78 -18.39
C THR A 142 6.85 11.29 -18.10
N LYS A 143 5.91 12.00 -18.74
CA LYS A 143 5.57 13.41 -18.51
C LYS A 143 4.10 13.59 -18.07
N ASN A 144 3.41 12.48 -17.83
CA ASN A 144 2.00 12.43 -17.47
C ASN A 144 1.88 11.93 -16.03
N SER A 145 1.38 12.77 -15.12
CA SER A 145 1.16 12.44 -13.71
C SER A 145 0.13 11.33 -13.49
N ASP A 146 -0.92 11.22 -14.30
CA ASP A 146 -1.86 10.10 -14.20
C ASP A 146 -1.15 8.76 -14.48
N THR A 147 -0.21 8.78 -15.43
CA THR A 147 0.60 7.60 -15.77
C THR A 147 1.59 7.28 -14.65
N ILE A 148 2.26 8.29 -14.07
CA ILE A 148 3.22 8.04 -12.99
C ILE A 148 2.51 7.48 -11.76
N LYS A 149 1.35 8.03 -11.41
CA LYS A 149 0.50 7.60 -10.29
C LYS A 149 0.02 6.16 -10.48
N SER A 150 -0.65 5.88 -11.59
CA SER A 150 -1.19 4.54 -11.86
C SER A 150 -0.11 3.46 -11.90
N ARG A 151 1.08 3.78 -12.40
CA ARG A 151 2.23 2.86 -12.38
C ARG A 151 2.81 2.69 -10.99
N PHE A 152 2.89 3.74 -10.20
CA PHE A 152 3.35 3.64 -8.82
C PHE A 152 2.41 2.81 -7.95
N GLU A 153 1.09 3.05 -8.04
CA GLU A 153 0.08 2.24 -7.35
C GLU A 153 0.16 0.75 -7.73
N PHE A 154 0.53 0.45 -8.98
CA PHE A 154 0.80 -0.93 -9.41
C PHE A 154 2.07 -1.47 -8.76
N VAL A 155 3.16 -0.70 -8.75
CA VAL A 155 4.44 -1.08 -8.13
C VAL A 155 4.24 -1.38 -6.64
N GLU A 156 3.57 -0.50 -5.89
CA GLU A 156 3.31 -0.70 -4.46
C GLU A 156 2.61 -2.02 -4.16
N LYS A 157 1.64 -2.42 -4.99
CA LYS A 157 0.90 -3.68 -4.83
C LYS A 157 1.79 -4.91 -4.98
N ILE A 158 2.81 -4.86 -5.84
CA ILE A 158 3.72 -5.99 -6.08
C ILE A 158 5.00 -5.89 -5.24
N TYR A 159 5.38 -4.71 -4.76
CA TYR A 159 6.69 -4.48 -4.13
C TYR A 159 6.87 -5.27 -2.82
N ASP A 160 5.79 -5.46 -2.07
CA ASP A 160 5.80 -6.28 -0.85
C ASP A 160 6.25 -7.73 -1.11
N VAL A 161 5.92 -8.27 -2.30
CA VAL A 161 6.35 -9.60 -2.73
C VAL A 161 7.86 -9.66 -2.85
N PHE A 162 8.50 -8.63 -3.42
CA PHE A 162 9.95 -8.56 -3.53
C PHE A 162 10.63 -8.44 -2.17
N ILE A 163 10.08 -7.63 -1.26
CA ILE A 163 10.62 -7.52 0.10
C ILE A 163 10.62 -8.89 0.78
N LYS A 164 9.50 -9.62 0.73
CA LYS A 164 9.41 -10.97 1.31
C LYS A 164 10.34 -11.96 0.60
N ALA A 165 10.35 -11.94 -0.73
CA ALA A 165 11.17 -12.81 -1.55
C ALA A 165 12.68 -12.59 -1.36
N SER A 166 13.11 -11.37 -1.01
CA SER A 166 14.53 -11.01 -0.86
C SER A 166 15.28 -11.80 0.22
N TYR A 167 14.55 -12.42 1.15
CA TYR A 167 15.11 -13.29 2.19
C TYR A 167 15.37 -14.72 1.69
N ASN A 168 14.91 -15.08 0.49
CA ASN A 168 15.18 -16.37 -0.11
C ASN A 168 16.57 -16.38 -0.77
N LYS A 169 17.36 -17.43 -0.52
CA LYS A 169 18.72 -17.58 -1.08
C LYS A 169 18.75 -17.58 -2.62
N ARG A 170 17.66 -17.96 -3.30
CA ARG A 170 17.55 -17.99 -4.76
C ARG A 170 17.15 -16.65 -5.38
N TYR A 171 16.74 -15.69 -4.57
CA TYR A 171 16.17 -14.42 -5.03
C TYR A 171 17.02 -13.71 -6.07
N ILE A 172 18.31 -13.53 -5.79
CA ILE A 172 19.23 -12.83 -6.70
C ILE A 172 19.38 -13.57 -8.02
N THR A 173 19.45 -14.90 -8.01
CA THR A 173 19.56 -15.71 -9.23
C THR A 173 18.29 -15.59 -10.09
N ASP A 174 17.12 -15.67 -9.48
CA ASP A 174 15.86 -15.56 -10.21
C ASP A 174 15.61 -14.12 -10.71
N LEU A 175 16.05 -13.10 -9.97
CA LEU A 175 16.06 -11.72 -10.44
C LEU A 175 17.02 -11.49 -11.60
N GLN A 176 18.19 -12.11 -11.59
CA GLN A 176 19.15 -11.99 -12.69
C GLN A 176 18.54 -12.47 -14.00
N ILE A 177 17.80 -13.60 -13.97
CA ILE A 177 17.05 -14.11 -15.12
C ILE A 177 16.06 -13.06 -15.64
N ALA A 178 15.31 -12.41 -14.74
CA ALA A 178 14.37 -11.35 -15.12
C ALA A 178 15.06 -10.14 -15.76
N VAL A 179 16.21 -9.73 -15.21
CA VAL A 179 17.03 -8.62 -15.74
C VAL A 179 17.57 -8.95 -17.11
N ASP A 180 18.07 -10.17 -17.31
CA ASP A 180 18.62 -10.62 -18.59
C ASP A 180 17.51 -10.72 -19.65
N GLU A 181 16.35 -11.27 -19.28
CA GLU A 181 15.17 -11.33 -20.15
C GLU A 181 14.69 -9.92 -20.53
N TYR A 182 14.60 -9.00 -19.56
CA TYR A 182 14.24 -7.59 -19.81
C TYR A 182 15.19 -6.93 -20.81
N LYS A 183 16.51 -7.07 -20.61
CA LYS A 183 17.53 -6.52 -21.52
C LYS A 183 17.45 -7.11 -22.92
N SER A 184 17.17 -8.40 -23.04
CA SER A 184 16.99 -9.08 -24.33
C SER A 184 15.70 -8.68 -25.05
N THR A 185 14.68 -8.25 -24.31
CA THR A 185 13.40 -7.82 -24.87
C THR A 185 13.44 -6.33 -25.28
N TYR A 186 14.12 -5.50 -24.49
CA TYR A 186 14.18 -4.04 -24.65
C TYR A 186 15.61 -3.54 -24.86
N TYR A 187 16.15 -3.72 -26.07
CA TYR A 187 17.53 -3.32 -26.41
C TYR A 187 17.81 -1.82 -26.30
N ASP A 188 16.77 -0.99 -26.39
CA ASP A 188 16.83 0.47 -26.33
C ASP A 188 16.75 1.02 -24.90
N LYS A 189 16.40 0.19 -23.92
CA LYS A 189 16.21 0.62 -22.53
C LYS A 189 17.43 0.28 -21.70
N VAL A 190 18.04 1.31 -21.12
CA VAL A 190 19.12 1.16 -20.15
C VAL A 190 18.52 1.15 -18.75
N ILE A 191 18.65 0.03 -18.05
CA ILE A 191 18.31 -0.07 -16.62
C ILE A 191 19.32 0.78 -15.87
N ASN A 192 18.85 1.79 -15.13
CA ASN A 192 19.75 2.61 -14.32
C ASN A 192 20.08 1.92 -12.98
N ASP A 193 21.22 2.28 -12.38
CA ASP A 193 21.70 1.65 -11.13
C ASP A 193 20.70 1.75 -9.98
N TYR A 194 19.90 2.82 -9.98
CA TYR A 194 18.91 3.07 -8.95
C TYR A 194 17.70 2.14 -9.09
N GLU A 195 17.20 1.95 -10.31
CA GLU A 195 16.16 0.96 -10.64
C GLU A 195 16.62 -0.45 -10.29
N LEU A 196 17.87 -0.80 -10.64
CA LEU A 196 18.42 -2.10 -10.29
C LEU A 196 18.53 -2.28 -8.76
N ALA A 197 18.93 -1.24 -8.04
CA ALA A 197 19.01 -1.28 -6.57
C ALA A 197 17.64 -1.54 -5.93
N LEU A 198 16.55 -1.00 -6.51
CA LEU A 198 15.19 -1.24 -6.05
C LEU A 198 14.74 -2.70 -6.21
N LEU A 199 15.32 -3.45 -7.16
CA LEU A 199 15.09 -4.89 -7.30
C LEU A 199 16.03 -5.69 -6.40
N VAL A 200 17.33 -5.41 -6.41
CA VAL A 200 18.33 -6.22 -5.69
C VAL A 200 18.15 -6.12 -4.18
N LYS A 201 17.83 -4.93 -3.68
CA LYS A 201 17.64 -4.66 -2.26
C LYS A 201 16.36 -3.85 -2.04
N PRO A 202 15.19 -4.51 -2.11
CA PRO A 202 13.91 -3.82 -2.09
C PRO A 202 13.63 -3.22 -0.71
N GLU A 203 13.35 -1.92 -0.68
CA GLU A 203 13.09 -1.15 0.53
C GLU A 203 12.05 -0.06 0.21
N PHE A 204 10.94 -0.01 0.95
CA PHE A 204 9.86 0.96 0.68
C PHE A 204 10.33 2.42 0.74
N GLU A 205 11.27 2.74 1.63
CA GLU A 205 11.84 4.08 1.73
C GLU A 205 12.57 4.47 0.43
N LYS A 206 13.38 3.58 -0.14
CA LYS A 206 14.06 3.83 -1.43
C LYS A 206 13.06 3.94 -2.58
N LEU A 207 11.99 3.16 -2.55
CA LEU A 207 10.91 3.28 -3.53
C LEU A 207 10.18 4.62 -3.42
N SER A 208 9.93 5.12 -2.20
CA SER A 208 9.38 6.45 -1.96
C SER A 208 10.32 7.55 -2.49
N VAL A 209 11.63 7.43 -2.22
CA VAL A 209 12.64 8.35 -2.75
C VAL A 209 12.65 8.35 -4.27
N PHE A 210 12.61 7.16 -4.90
CA PHE A 210 12.51 7.01 -6.35
C PHE A 210 11.36 7.82 -6.91
N TYR A 211 10.18 7.61 -6.32
CA TYR A 211 8.94 8.15 -6.81
C TYR A 211 8.92 9.67 -6.72
N GLY A 212 9.36 10.25 -5.60
CA GLY A 212 9.45 11.70 -5.46
C GLY A 212 10.43 12.34 -6.45
N GLU A 213 11.57 11.70 -6.72
CA GLU A 213 12.51 12.15 -7.75
C GLU A 213 11.89 12.08 -9.16
N SER A 214 11.21 10.98 -9.49
CA SER A 214 10.55 10.80 -10.79
C SER A 214 9.33 11.72 -10.97
N LEU A 215 8.58 12.03 -9.90
CA LEU A 215 7.50 13.03 -9.90
C LEU A 215 8.03 14.41 -10.32
N MET A 216 9.15 14.83 -9.73
CA MET A 216 9.73 16.13 -10.05
C MET A 216 10.28 16.17 -11.49
N LYS A 217 10.92 15.08 -11.95
CA LYS A 217 11.33 14.95 -13.37
C LYS A 217 10.12 15.05 -14.30
N CYS A 218 9.03 14.35 -13.99
CA CYS A 218 7.77 14.37 -14.73
C CYS A 218 7.22 15.80 -14.84
N PHE A 219 7.12 16.51 -13.71
CA PHE A 219 6.67 17.90 -13.68
C PHE A 219 7.56 18.82 -14.52
N ARG A 220 8.88 18.73 -14.41
CA ARG A 220 9.81 19.59 -15.18
C ARG A 220 9.65 19.37 -16.69
N ARG A 221 9.48 18.12 -17.15
CA ARG A 221 9.20 17.83 -18.56
C ARG A 221 7.87 18.42 -19.01
N PHE A 222 6.81 18.22 -18.23
CA PHE A 222 5.50 18.80 -18.48
C PHE A 222 5.54 20.34 -18.55
N PHE A 223 6.19 20.97 -17.57
CA PHE A 223 6.30 22.42 -17.45
C PHE A 223 7.06 23.03 -18.63
N LYS A 224 8.18 22.41 -19.03
CA LYS A 224 8.94 22.82 -20.22
C LYS A 224 8.05 22.81 -21.47
N GLU A 225 7.31 21.72 -21.70
CA GLU A 225 6.41 21.60 -22.84
C GLU A 225 5.28 22.64 -22.79
N GLN A 226 4.68 22.89 -21.62
CA GLN A 226 3.69 23.95 -21.49
C GLN A 226 4.28 25.33 -21.78
N GLY A 227 5.52 25.60 -21.38
CA GLY A 227 6.24 26.83 -21.70
C GLY A 227 6.42 27.05 -23.20
N GLU A 228 6.88 26.02 -23.92
CA GLU A 228 7.03 26.03 -25.39
C GLU A 228 5.68 26.21 -26.10
N GLN A 229 4.61 25.61 -25.57
CA GLN A 229 3.26 25.80 -26.11
C GLN A 229 2.76 27.22 -25.87
N ILE A 230 3.00 27.79 -24.69
CA ILE A 230 2.60 29.16 -24.34
C ILE A 230 3.31 30.19 -25.22
N SER A 231 4.62 30.03 -25.49
CA SER A 231 5.37 30.99 -26.32
C SER A 231 4.85 31.10 -27.76
N ASN A 232 4.19 30.04 -28.25
CA ASN A 232 3.63 30.00 -29.60
C ASN A 232 2.16 30.49 -29.67
N LEU A 233 1.53 30.76 -28.53
CA LEU A 233 0.14 31.21 -28.47
C LEU A 233 0.06 32.74 -28.58
N LYS A 234 -0.85 33.22 -29.44
CA LYS A 234 -1.17 34.65 -29.58
C LYS A 234 -2.35 35.10 -28.71
N GLN A 235 -3.28 34.19 -28.44
CA GLN A 235 -4.52 34.51 -27.75
C GLN A 235 -4.36 34.37 -26.23
N GLN A 236 -4.62 35.45 -25.49
CA GLN A 236 -4.46 35.48 -24.03
C GLN A 236 -5.34 34.43 -23.33
N THR A 237 -6.57 34.21 -23.79
CA THR A 237 -7.47 33.18 -23.22
C THR A 237 -6.91 31.76 -23.35
N ALA A 238 -6.17 31.46 -24.43
CA ALA A 238 -5.51 30.17 -24.61
C ALA A 238 -4.29 30.03 -23.68
N ILE A 239 -3.56 31.13 -23.46
CA ILE A 239 -2.46 31.20 -22.49
C ILE A 239 -3.00 30.96 -21.07
N ASP A 240 -4.10 31.61 -20.69
CA ASP A 240 -4.67 31.49 -19.34
C ASP A 240 -5.11 30.06 -19.03
N LYS A 241 -5.74 29.38 -20.00
CA LYS A 241 -6.11 27.95 -19.88
C LYS A 241 -4.89 27.06 -19.67
N ARG A 242 -3.77 27.35 -20.32
CA ARG A 242 -2.51 26.60 -20.14
C ARG A 242 -1.90 26.85 -18.77
N LEU A 243 -1.91 28.10 -18.31
CA LEU A 243 -1.47 28.46 -16.96
C LEU A 243 -2.31 27.77 -15.89
N ASP A 244 -3.64 27.70 -16.06
CA ASP A 244 -4.52 26.96 -15.15
C ASP A 244 -4.22 25.46 -15.14
N LYS A 245 -3.87 24.89 -16.29
CA LYS A 245 -3.43 23.50 -16.37
C LYS A 245 -2.15 23.27 -15.56
N ILE A 246 -1.19 24.20 -15.63
CA ILE A 246 0.04 24.12 -14.84
C ILE A 246 -0.27 24.19 -13.35
N LEU A 247 -1.14 25.10 -12.92
CA LEU A 247 -1.51 25.23 -11.50
C LEU A 247 -2.14 23.94 -10.96
N LYS A 248 -3.06 23.33 -11.72
CA LYS A 248 -3.66 22.03 -11.37
C LYS A 248 -2.62 20.92 -11.28
N GLU A 249 -1.66 20.90 -12.21
CA GLU A 249 -0.59 19.91 -12.18
C GLU A 249 0.28 20.08 -10.92
N ILE A 250 0.58 21.32 -10.52
CA ILE A 250 1.29 21.59 -9.27
C ILE A 250 0.53 21.02 -8.06
N ASP A 251 -0.80 21.21 -8.00
CA ASP A 251 -1.62 20.65 -6.92
C ASP A 251 -1.50 19.11 -6.86
N VAL A 252 -1.60 18.45 -8.03
CA VAL A 252 -1.46 16.99 -8.13
C VAL A 252 -0.09 16.52 -7.65
N ILE A 253 0.99 17.15 -8.13
CA ILE A 253 2.36 16.78 -7.76
C ILE A 253 2.61 17.01 -6.27
N ASN A 254 2.15 18.13 -5.70
CA ASN A 254 2.28 18.40 -4.26
C ASN A 254 1.57 17.33 -3.42
N LEU A 255 0.34 16.94 -3.80
CA LEU A 255 -0.41 15.91 -3.08
C LEU A 255 0.29 14.54 -3.14
N GLU A 256 0.80 14.16 -4.31
CA GLU A 256 1.53 12.89 -4.46
C GLU A 256 2.88 12.91 -3.72
N MET A 257 3.59 14.04 -3.72
CA MET A 257 4.83 14.21 -2.95
C MET A 257 4.59 14.03 -1.45
N VAL A 258 3.54 14.64 -0.90
CA VAL A 258 3.19 14.48 0.53
C VAL A 258 2.79 13.05 0.85
N SER A 259 2.03 12.41 -0.04
CA SER A 259 1.47 11.07 0.22
C SER A 259 2.51 9.97 0.10
N ASN A 260 3.36 10.03 -0.92
CA ASN A 260 4.16 8.90 -1.38
C ASN A 260 5.64 9.24 -1.61
N GLY A 261 6.00 10.53 -1.72
CA GLY A 261 7.35 11.02 -2.00
C GLY A 261 8.04 11.73 -0.82
N LEU A 262 7.47 11.65 0.39
CA LEU A 262 7.94 12.44 1.54
C LEU A 262 9.38 12.09 1.95
N SER A 263 9.79 10.84 1.72
CA SER A 263 11.13 10.36 2.07
C SER A 263 12.23 10.92 1.16
N THR A 264 11.87 11.58 0.06
CA THR A 264 12.83 12.13 -0.90
C THR A 264 13.71 13.20 -0.23
N PRO A 265 15.05 13.07 -0.23
CA PRO A 265 15.94 14.04 0.42
C PRO A 265 15.79 15.48 -0.11
N ASN A 266 15.36 15.62 -1.36
CA ASN A 266 15.11 16.91 -2.01
C ASN A 266 13.69 17.45 -1.80
N TYR A 267 12.87 16.85 -0.93
CA TYR A 267 11.47 17.22 -0.74
C TYR A 267 11.27 18.74 -0.54
N ASP A 268 11.95 19.34 0.43
CA ASP A 268 11.79 20.78 0.74
C ASP A 268 12.18 21.68 -0.44
N LYS A 269 13.23 21.28 -1.16
CA LYS A 269 13.70 21.97 -2.36
C LYS A 269 12.64 21.90 -3.47
N TYR A 270 12.06 20.73 -3.71
CA TYR A 270 11.03 20.52 -4.72
C TYR A 270 9.73 21.24 -4.38
N HIS A 271 9.32 21.20 -3.11
CA HIS A 271 8.18 21.97 -2.64
C HIS A 271 8.39 23.49 -2.85
N SER A 272 9.57 24.00 -2.50
CA SER A 272 9.92 25.41 -2.73
C SER A 272 9.95 25.78 -4.22
N GLU A 273 10.43 24.89 -5.09
CA GLU A 273 10.43 25.07 -6.54
C GLU A 273 9.00 25.19 -7.10
N LEU A 274 8.10 24.30 -6.67
CA LEU A 274 6.70 24.29 -7.07
C LEU A 274 5.96 25.56 -6.60
N GLU A 275 6.18 26.00 -5.36
CA GLU A 275 5.60 27.23 -4.82
C GLU A 275 6.10 28.48 -5.55
N MET A 276 7.39 28.54 -5.89
CA MET A 276 7.95 29.62 -6.69
C MET A 276 7.31 29.68 -8.09
N VAL A 277 7.12 28.53 -8.75
CA VAL A 277 6.46 28.48 -10.06
C VAL A 277 5.01 28.93 -9.95
N ARG A 278 4.28 28.43 -8.95
CA ARG A 278 2.89 28.84 -8.65
C ARG A 278 2.79 30.35 -8.48
N LYS A 279 3.63 30.94 -7.62
CA LYS A 279 3.65 32.38 -7.37
C LYS A 279 3.89 33.19 -8.64
N LYS A 280 4.89 32.81 -9.45
CA LYS A 280 5.17 33.49 -10.74
C LYS A 280 3.97 33.44 -11.70
N ILE A 281 3.28 32.31 -11.78
CA ILE A 281 2.10 32.16 -12.65
C ILE A 281 0.96 33.07 -12.16
N LEU A 282 0.70 33.08 -10.86
CA LEU A 282 -0.35 33.91 -10.27
C LEU A 282 -0.04 35.40 -10.45
N GLU A 283 1.19 35.84 -10.17
CA GLU A 283 1.62 37.23 -10.38
C GLU A 283 1.44 37.67 -11.85
N ASN A 284 1.80 36.81 -12.80
CA ASN A 284 1.62 37.08 -14.22
C ASN A 284 0.13 37.20 -14.61
N LYS A 285 -0.75 36.42 -13.99
CA LYS A 285 -2.20 36.54 -14.18
C LYS A 285 -2.75 37.84 -13.58
N TYR A 286 -2.37 38.19 -12.35
CA TYR A 286 -2.90 39.37 -11.67
C TYR A 286 -2.37 40.69 -12.22
N ARG A 287 -1.08 40.78 -12.60
CA ARG A 287 -0.53 42.01 -13.19
C ARG A 287 -1.19 42.41 -14.52
N LYS A 288 -1.73 41.44 -15.26
CA LYS A 288 -2.44 41.69 -16.53
C LYS A 288 -3.91 42.10 -16.38
N ASN A 289 -4.49 41.91 -15.20
CA ASN A 289 -5.89 42.28 -14.92
C ASN A 289 -6.04 43.68 -14.27
N VAL A 290 -4.93 44.41 -14.07
CA VAL A 290 -4.88 45.75 -13.46
C VAL A 290 -4.41 46.81 -14.46
N GLY A 291 -4.39 46.49 -15.76
CA GLY A 291 -4.00 47.38 -16.86
C GLY A 291 -5.14 47.60 -17.84
#